data_AF-A0A0Q4EI38-F1
#
_entry.id   AF-A0A0Q4EI38-F1
#
_cell.length_a   1.000
_cell.length_b   1.000
_cell.length_c   1.000
_cell.angle_alpha   90.00
_cell.angle_beta   90.00
_cell.angle_gamma   90.00
#
_symmetry.space_group_name_H-M   'P 1'
#
loop_
_entity.id
_entity.type
_entity.pdbx_description
1 polymer ?
#
loop_
_entity_poly.entity_id
_entity_poly.type
_entity_poly.pdbx_seq_one_letter_code
_entity_poly.pdbx_strand_id
1 'polypeptide(L)'
;MKEARLWIVGGKIIDAGYYKFNDHAPFEEKVSEEGLNFASEMIRLFNLEEAFVMDICLTGEGWKIVEVNCINSSGFYPNSNVKSIIRALNIYFSD
;
A
#
# COMPACT_ATOMS: atom_id res chain seq x y z
N MET A 1 -12.28 1.08 11.82
CA MET A 1 -11.25 1.68 10.95
C MET A 1 -10.47 0.54 10.33
N LYS A 2 -10.20 0.61 9.03
CA LYS A 2 -9.36 -0.34 8.31
C LYS A 2 -8.14 0.42 7.81
N GLU A 3 -6.95 -0.05 8.13
CA GLU A 3 -5.68 0.53 7.65
C GLU A 3 -4.97 -0.50 6.78
N ALA A 4 -4.55 -0.05 5.60
CA ALA A 4 -3.87 -0.84 4.60
C ALA A 4 -2.50 -0.26 4.31
N ARG A 5 -1.54 -1.15 4.08
CA ARG A 5 -0.20 -0.82 3.60
C ARG A 5 -0.10 -1.22 2.14
N LEU A 6 0.39 -0.30 1.32
CA LEU A 6 0.64 -0.51 -0.10
C LEU A 6 2.13 -0.36 -0.38
N TRP A 7 2.65 -1.27 -1.19
CA TRP A 7 4.02 -1.23 -1.71
C TRP A 7 3.98 -0.78 -3.16
N ILE A 8 4.62 0.35 -3.45
CA ILE A 8 4.60 0.99 -4.77
C ILE A 8 6.00 0.91 -5.38
N VAL A 9 6.08 0.49 -6.64
CA VAL A 9 7.30 0.51 -7.46
C VAL A 9 6.94 0.96 -8.87
N GLY A 10 7.64 1.96 -9.40
CA GLY A 10 7.41 2.52 -10.74
C GLY A 10 6.00 3.03 -10.96
N GLY A 11 5.40 3.63 -9.92
CA GLY A 11 4.01 4.11 -9.94
C GLY A 11 2.94 3.00 -9.94
N LYS A 12 3.32 1.73 -9.72
CA LYS A 12 2.41 0.58 -9.65
C LYS A 12 2.34 0.02 -8.24
N ILE A 13 1.13 -0.29 -7.79
CA ILE A 13 0.90 -1.04 -6.55
C ILE A 13 1.29 -2.50 -6.80
N ILE A 14 2.32 -2.97 -6.09
CA ILE A 14 2.85 -4.34 -6.21
C ILE A 14 2.20 -5.29 -5.22
N ASP A 15 1.95 -4.80 -4.01
CA ASP A 15 1.28 -5.53 -2.94
C ASP A 15 0.47 -4.55 -2.09
N ALA A 16 -0.65 -5.01 -1.58
CA ALA A 16 -1.54 -4.21 -0.73
C ALA A 16 -2.26 -5.12 0.25
N GLY A 17 -2.14 -4.82 1.54
CA GLY A 17 -2.74 -5.64 2.59
C GLY A 17 -3.21 -4.79 3.75
N TYR A 18 -4.38 -5.13 4.28
CA TYR A 18 -4.81 -4.59 5.56
C TYR A 18 -3.94 -5.15 6.68
N TYR A 19 -3.47 -4.28 7.57
CA TYR A 19 -2.71 -4.66 8.76
C TYR A 19 -3.45 -4.36 10.06
N LYS A 20 -4.52 -3.56 10.01
CA LYS A 20 -5.35 -3.23 11.17
C LYS A 20 -6.82 -3.25 10.81
N PHE A 21 -7.57 -3.98 11.63
CA PHE A 21 -9.02 -4.04 11.62
C PHE A 21 -9.53 -3.67 13.01
N ASN A 22 -10.64 -2.93 13.09
CA ASN A 22 -11.38 -2.88 14.35
C ASN A 22 -12.09 -4.22 14.58
N ASP A 23 -12.22 -4.63 15.85
CA ASP A 23 -12.69 -5.93 16.36
C ASP A 23 -14.07 -6.43 15.87
N HIS A 24 -14.77 -5.66 15.05
CA HIS A 24 -16.10 -5.97 14.51
C HIS A 24 -16.19 -5.98 12.98
N ALA A 25 -15.09 -5.72 12.27
CA ALA A 25 -15.07 -5.83 10.81
C ALA A 25 -14.80 -7.29 10.39
N PRO A 26 -15.51 -7.82 9.38
CA PRO A 26 -15.16 -9.11 8.79
C PRO A 26 -13.70 -9.06 8.30
N PHE A 27 -12.94 -10.12 8.57
CA PHE A 27 -11.59 -10.27 8.09
C PHE A 27 -11.59 -10.25 6.55
N GLU A 28 -10.95 -9.25 5.97
CA GLU A 28 -10.79 -9.12 4.53
C GLU A 28 -9.31 -9.20 4.21
N GLU A 29 -8.86 -10.24 3.53
CA GLU A 29 -7.44 -10.38 3.24
C GLU A 29 -6.94 -9.29 2.27
N LYS A 30 -7.82 -8.80 1.40
CA LYS A 30 -7.49 -7.89 0.31
C LYS A 30 -8.08 -6.50 0.54
N VAL A 31 -7.26 -5.48 0.23
CA VAL A 31 -7.71 -4.09 0.19
C VAL A 31 -8.83 -3.94 -0.84
N SER A 32 -9.88 -3.19 -0.49
CA SER A 32 -11.02 -3.01 -1.39
C SER A 32 -10.60 -2.24 -2.66
N GLU A 33 -11.35 -2.45 -3.74
CA GLU A 33 -11.11 -1.76 -5.02
C GLU A 33 -11.16 -0.24 -4.87
N GLU A 34 -12.08 0.28 -4.05
CA GLU A 34 -12.15 1.71 -3.73
C GLU A 34 -10.87 2.25 -3.08
N GLY A 35 -10.28 1.49 -2.16
CA GLY A 35 -9.01 1.86 -1.52
C GLY A 35 -7.84 1.85 -2.50
N LEU A 36 -7.80 0.85 -3.40
CA LEU A 36 -6.78 0.76 -4.44
C LEU A 36 -6.92 1.89 -5.48
N ASN A 37 -8.15 2.26 -5.84
CA ASN A 37 -8.44 3.36 -6.75
C ASN A 37 -8.02 4.71 -6.14
N PHE A 38 -8.35 4.93 -4.87
CA PHE A 38 -7.88 6.09 -4.11
C PHE A 38 -6.34 6.17 -4.11
N ALA A 39 -5.66 5.09 -3.74
CA ALA A 39 -4.20 5.06 -3.73
C ALA A 39 -3.60 5.33 -5.12
N SER A 40 -4.18 4.75 -6.18
CA SER A 40 -3.74 4.98 -7.56
C SER A 40 -3.87 6.45 -7.97
N GLU A 41 -4.94 7.12 -7.55
CA GLU A 41 -5.09 8.57 -7.75
C GLU A 41 -4.02 9.35 -7.00
N MET A 42 -3.74 9.00 -5.74
CA MET A 42 -2.73 9.67 -4.92
C MET A 42 -1.32 9.49 -5.49
N ILE A 43 -0.98 8.29 -5.95
CA ILE A 43 0.30 7.99 -6.63
C ILE A 43 0.48 8.92 -7.84
N ARG A 44 -0.56 9.07 -8.66
CA ARG A 44 -0.55 9.96 -9.83
C ARG A 44 -0.39 11.44 -9.45
N LEU A 45 -1.06 11.88 -8.38
CA LEU A 45 -1.04 13.29 -7.96
C LEU A 45 0.29 13.70 -7.34
N PHE A 46 0.87 12.85 -6.48
CA PHE A 46 2.04 13.22 -5.70
C PHE A 46 3.37 12.77 -6.31
N ASN A 47 3.39 11.73 -7.15
CA ASN A 47 4.57 11.21 -7.86
C ASN A 47 5.89 11.33 -7.06
N LEU A 48 5.88 10.84 -5.82
CA LEU A 48 6.88 11.20 -4.80
C LEU A 48 8.26 10.63 -5.12
N GLU A 49 8.33 9.32 -5.36
CA GLU A 49 9.56 8.57 -5.59
C GLU A 49 9.27 7.34 -6.46
N GLU A 50 10.33 6.74 -7.00
CA GLU A 50 10.23 5.54 -7.84
C GLU A 50 9.79 4.30 -7.05
N ALA A 51 10.12 4.22 -5.76
CA ALA A 51 9.67 3.14 -4.89
C ALA A 51 9.45 3.62 -3.44
N PHE A 52 8.26 3.36 -2.90
CA PHE A 52 7.87 3.83 -1.58
C PHE A 52 6.73 2.98 -1.01
N VAL A 53 6.43 3.19 0.27
CA VAL A 53 5.28 2.58 0.95
C VAL A 53 4.28 3.67 1.30
N MET A 54 3.00 3.40 1.04
CA MET A 54 1.90 4.29 1.40
C MET A 54 0.91 3.53 2.26
N ASP A 55 0.60 4.07 3.43
CA ASP A 55 -0.47 3.57 4.27
C ASP A 55 -1.72 4.42 4.06
N ILE A 56 -2.86 3.76 3.87
CA ILE A 56 -4.17 4.39 3.70
C ILE A 56 -5.15 3.86 4.72
N CYS A 57 -6.15 4.67 5.07
CA CYS A 57 -7.20 4.24 5.97
C CYS A 57 -8.58 4.65 5.47
N LEU A 58 -9.57 3.81 5.80
CA LEU A 58 -10.98 4.14 5.60
C LEU A 58 -11.55 4.81 6.86
N THR A 59 -12.00 6.05 6.70
CA THR A 59 -12.66 6.87 7.73
C THR A 59 -14.14 7.06 7.41
N GLY A 60 -14.88 7.71 8.32
CA GLY A 60 -16.27 8.12 8.05
C GLY A 60 -16.43 9.13 6.91
N GLU A 61 -15.33 9.79 6.51
CA GLU A 61 -15.28 10.77 5.41
C GLU A 61 -14.61 10.20 4.15
N GLY A 62 -14.43 8.88 4.09
CA GLY A 62 -13.77 8.19 2.98
C GLY A 62 -12.29 7.88 3.24
N TRP A 63 -11.59 7.54 2.15
CA TRP A 63 -10.19 7.12 2.18
C TRP A 63 -9.23 8.30 2.37
N LYS A 64 -8.21 8.11 3.19
CA LYS A 64 -7.16 9.10 3.48
C LYS A 64 -5.78 8.43 3.47
N ILE A 65 -4.75 9.20 3.15
CA ILE A 65 -3.35 8.79 3.37
C ILE A 65 -3.06 8.97 4.86
N VAL A 66 -2.52 7.93 5.51
CA VAL A 66 -2.05 7.98 6.89
C VAL A 66 -0.61 8.45 6.91
N GLU A 67 0.25 7.76 6.15
CA GLU A 67 1.68 8.04 6.06
C GLU A 67 2.24 7.58 4.71
N VAL A 68 3.35 8.21 4.32
CA VAL A 68 4.19 7.74 3.22
C VAL A 68 5.60 7.56 3.77
N ASN A 69 6.19 6.40 3.49
CA ASN A 69 7.47 6.00 4.05
C ASN A 69 8.46 5.64 2.95
N CYS A 70 9.75 5.76 3.29
CA CYS A 70 10.81 5.15 2.51
C CYS A 70 10.66 3.62 2.53
N ILE A 71 10.86 3.00 1.37
CA ILE A 71 10.69 1.56 1.21
C ILE A 71 11.67 0.74 2.05
N ASN A 72 12.88 1.27 2.27
CA ASN A 72 13.95 0.63 3.06
C ASN A 72 13.74 0.71 4.58
N SER A 73 12.76 1.49 5.04
CA SER A 73 12.46 1.70 6.47
C SER A 73 11.10 1.15 6.87
N SER A 74 10.41 0.48 5.93
CA SER A 74 9.06 -0.06 6.12
C SER A 74 9.10 -1.55 6.47
N GLY A 75 8.39 -1.95 7.53
CA GLY A 75 8.22 -3.35 7.91
C GLY A 75 7.17 -4.08 7.07
N PHE A 76 7.34 -5.39 6.92
CA PHE A 76 6.36 -6.28 6.31
C PHE A 76 5.37 -6.81 7.33
N TYR A 77 4.13 -7.02 6.90
CA TYR A 77 3.11 -7.71 7.69
C TYR A 77 2.99 -9.18 7.25
N PRO A 78 2.39 -10.07 8.06
CA PRO A 78 2.31 -11.50 7.74
C PRO A 78 1.64 -11.82 6.40
N ASN A 79 0.72 -10.98 5.94
CA ASN A 79 0.03 -11.09 4.65
C ASN A 79 0.75 -10.41 3.48
N SER A 80 1.92 -9.79 3.71
CA SER A 80 2.65 -9.11 2.64
C SER A 80 3.31 -10.11 1.69
N ASN A 81 3.12 -9.92 0.38
CA ASN A 81 3.79 -10.74 -0.64
C ASN A 81 5.21 -10.21 -0.92
N VAL A 82 6.12 -10.46 0.03
CA VAL A 82 7.52 -10.01 -0.02
C VAL A 82 8.21 -10.41 -1.32
N LYS A 83 7.94 -11.62 -1.83
CA LYS A 83 8.55 -12.12 -3.08
C LYS A 83 8.20 -11.24 -4.27
N SER A 84 6.95 -10.82 -4.40
CA SER A 84 6.50 -9.94 -5.49
C SER A 84 7.14 -8.56 -5.39
N ILE A 85 7.25 -8.01 -4.17
CA ILE A 85 7.87 -6.71 -3.91
C ILE A 85 9.34 -6.72 -4.31
N ILE A 86 10.13 -7.69 -3.82
CA ILE A 86 11.55 -7.80 -4.16
C ILE A 86 11.76 -8.03 -5.65
N ARG A 87 10.91 -8.87 -6.29
CA ARG A 87 10.96 -9.08 -7.74
C ARG A 87 10.71 -7.78 -8.51
N ALA A 88 9.71 -6.99 -8.11
CA ALA A 88 9.40 -5.72 -8.77
C ALA A 88 10.54 -4.72 -8.64
N LEU A 89 11.15 -4.60 -7.45
CA LEU A 89 12.32 -3.76 -7.23
C LEU A 89 13.51 -4.18 -8.09
N ASN A 90 13.78 -5.49 -8.15
CA ASN A 90 14.87 -6.01 -8.97
C ASN A 90 14.64 -5.69 -10.46
N ILE A 91 13.43 -5.93 -10.98
CA ILE A 91 13.09 -5.62 -12.38
C ILE A 91 13.22 -4.12 -12.66
N TYR A 92 12.78 -3.26 -11.73
CA TYR A 92 12.73 -1.82 -11.98
C TYR A 92 14.10 -1.12 -11.88
N PHE A 93 14.98 -1.56 -10.96
CA PHE A 93 16.26 -0.89 -10.68
C PHE A 93 17.51 -1.60 -11.19
N SER A 94 17.39 -2.75 -11.86
CA SER A 94 18.55 -3.50 -12.37
C SER A 94 18.82 -3.29 -13.87
N ASP A 95 18.24 -2.24 -14.46
CA ASP A 95 18.54 -1.78 -15.82
C ASP A 95 19.69 -0.74 -15.82
#